data_AF-A0A2T8ILH3-F1
#
_entry.id   AF-A0A2T8ILH3-F1
#
_cell.length_a   1.000
_cell.length_b   1.000
_cell.length_c   1.000
_cell.angle_alpha   90.00
_cell.angle_beta   90.00
_cell.angle_gamma   90.00
#
_symmetry.space_group_name_H-M   'P 1'
#
loop_
_entity.id
_entity.type
_entity.pdbx_description
1 polymer ?
#
loop_
_entity_poly.entity_id
_entity_poly.type
_entity_poly.pdbx_seq_one_letter_code
_entity_poly.pdbx_strand_id
1 'polypeptide(L)' 'MAAFSPANSFSTFDIEKLVKLAGFYPHDFDYEEMNQLCFQLRLYIARVRNDENFKNLRSLSELSMMLVKRNMVSPHAIV' A
#
# COMPACT_ATOMS: atom_id res chain seq x y z
N MET A 1 -5.68 -12.73 -9.37
CA MET A 1 -5.49 -12.54 -7.91
C MET A 1 -5.00 -11.13 -7.69
N ALA A 2 -5.71 -10.33 -6.88
CA ALA A 2 -5.33 -8.93 -6.65
C ALA A 2 -4.26 -8.86 -5.55
N ALA A 3 -3.10 -8.29 -5.84
CA ALA A 3 -2.00 -8.09 -4.88
C ALA A 3 -2.44 -7.32 -3.63
N PHE A 4 -3.48 -6.50 -3.75
CA PHE A 4 -4.06 -5.71 -2.66
C PHE A 4 -5.25 -6.36 -1.94
N SER A 5 -5.45 -7.67 -2.08
CA SER A 5 -6.57 -8.37 -1.43
C SER A 5 -6.32 -8.54 0.08
N PRO A 6 -7.13 -7.90 0.95
CA PRO A 6 -7.00 -8.02 2.41
C PRO A 6 -7.45 -9.39 2.91
N ALA A 7 -8.47 -9.96 2.25
CA ALA A 7 -9.04 -11.26 2.55
C ALA A 7 -8.03 -12.43 2.50
N ASN A 8 -6.93 -12.30 1.76
CA ASN A 8 -5.85 -13.30 1.74
C ASN A 8 -4.56 -12.78 2.38
N SER A 9 -4.67 -11.85 3.34
CA SER A 9 -3.52 -11.29 4.08
C SER A 9 -2.40 -10.75 3.16
N PHE A 10 -2.77 -10.19 2.00
CA PHE A 10 -1.81 -9.70 1.02
C PHE A 10 -0.81 -10.79 0.57
N SER A 11 -1.23 -12.06 0.48
CA SER A 11 -0.35 -13.20 0.15
C SER A 11 0.36 -13.08 -1.20
N THR A 12 -0.22 -12.34 -2.14
CA THR A 12 0.35 -12.09 -3.48
C THR A 12 1.03 -10.72 -3.58
N PHE A 13 1.08 -9.97 -2.47
CA PHE A 13 1.76 -8.69 -2.41
C PHE A 13 3.27 -8.91 -2.31
N ASP A 14 4.00 -8.26 -3.20
CA ASP A 14 5.45 -8.38 -3.29
C ASP A 14 6.04 -6.97 -3.39
N ILE A 15 6.71 -6.54 -2.32
CA ILE A 15 7.29 -5.20 -2.21
C ILE A 15 8.37 -5.02 -3.27
N GLU A 16 9.20 -6.03 -3.51
CA GLU A 16 10.32 -5.93 -4.45
C GLU A 16 9.81 -5.77 -5.88
N LYS A 17 8.74 -6.50 -6.24
CA LYS A 17 8.09 -6.33 -7.54
C LYS A 17 7.46 -4.95 -7.73
N LEU A 18 6.85 -4.38 -6.69
CA LEU A 18 6.25 -3.04 -6.74
C LEU A 18 7.31 -1.93 -6.82
N VAL A 19 8.40 -2.05 -6.06
CA VAL A 19 9.52 -1.09 -6.14
C VAL A 19 10.22 -1.19 -7.50
N LYS A 20 10.41 -2.42 -8.02
CA LYS A 20 10.90 -2.62 -9.39
C LYS A 20 9.95 -2.02 -10.43
N LEU A 21 8.64 -2.09 -10.20
CA LEU A 21 7.65 -1.46 -11.07
C LEU A 21 7.83 0.06 -11.09
N ALA A 22 7.97 0.69 -9.92
CA ALA A 22 8.22 2.13 -9.80
C ALA A 22 9.52 2.55 -10.52
N GLY A 23 10.54 1.70 -10.54
CA GLY A 23 11.79 1.95 -11.28
C GLY A 23 11.64 2.03 -12.80
N PHE A 24 10.52 1.56 -13.38
CA PHE A 24 10.22 1.79 -14.80
C PHE A 24 9.65 3.20 -15.09
N TYR A 25 9.36 3.98 -14.04
CA TYR A 25 8.82 5.33 -14.11
C TYR A 25 9.82 6.36 -13.57
N PRO A 26 10.97 6.57 -14.25
CA PRO A 26 12.02 7.47 -13.78
C PRO A 26 11.62 8.96 -13.80
N HIS A 27 10.47 9.30 -14.41
CA HIS A 27 9.90 10.66 -14.36
C HIS A 27 8.99 10.88 -13.14
N ASP A 28 8.47 9.81 -12.55
CA ASP A 28 7.52 9.86 -11.43
C ASP A 28 8.17 9.51 -10.09
N PHE A 29 9.32 8.81 -10.11
CA PHE A 29 10.05 8.39 -8.92
C PHE A 29 11.55 8.60 -9.08
N ASP A 30 12.12 9.43 -8.20
CA ASP A 30 13.56 9.53 -8.00
C ASP A 30 14.10 8.37 -7.15
N TYR A 31 15.43 8.19 -7.15
CA TYR A 31 16.08 7.12 -6.39
C TYR A 31 15.77 7.17 -4.88
N GLU A 32 15.67 8.37 -4.32
CA GLU A 32 15.30 8.55 -2.90
C GLU A 32 13.83 8.17 -2.66
N GLU A 33 12.92 8.56 -3.55
CA GLU A 33 11.50 8.21 -3.47
C GLU A 33 11.27 6.72 -3.63
N MET A 34 12.04 6.02 -4.47
CA MET A 34 12.00 4.56 -4.58
C MET A 34 12.41 3.86 -3.27
N ASN A 35 13.43 4.38 -2.58
CA ASN A 35 13.85 3.86 -1.28
C ASN A 35 12.79 4.13 -0.20
N GLN A 36 12.21 5.33 -0.19
CA GLN A 36 11.11 5.69 0.71
C GLN A 36 9.87 4.82 0.43
N LEU A 37 9.56 4.55 -0.84
CA LEU A 37 8.44 3.71 -1.26
C LEU A 37 8.56 2.30 -0.66
N CYS A 38 9.75 1.69 -0.71
CA CYS A 38 9.99 0.38 -0.10
C CYS A 38 9.64 0.38 1.40
N PHE A 39 10.07 1.41 2.13
CA PHE A 39 9.77 1.57 3.54
C PHE A 39 8.27 1.82 3.81
N GLN A 40 7.64 2.69 3.02
CA GLN A 40 6.21 3.00 3.13
C GLN A 40 5.33 1.77 2.86
N LEU A 41 5.64 0.97 1.84
CA LEU A 41 4.90 -0.26 1.53
C LEU A 41 5.01 -1.30 2.65
N ARG A 42 6.19 -1.43 3.28
CA ARG A 42 6.38 -2.28 4.47
C ARG A 42 5.50 -1.83 5.65
N LEU A 43 5.52 -0.54 5.95
CA LEU A 43 4.70 0.03 7.03
C LEU A 43 3.21 -0.12 6.75
N TYR A 44 2.79 0.10 5.49
CA TYR A 44 1.42 -0.08 5.06
C TYR A 44 0.93 -1.50 5.35
N ILE A 45 1.65 -2.52 4.87
CA ILE A 45 1.28 -3.93 5.11
C ILE A 45 1.21 -4.24 6.61
N ALA A 46 2.23 -3.82 7.37
CA ALA A 46 2.28 -4.09 8.80
C ALA A 46 1.07 -3.48 9.53
N ARG A 47 0.69 -2.24 9.19
CA ARG A 47 -0.49 -1.59 9.77
C ARG A 47 -1.78 -2.28 9.37
N VAL A 48 -1.95 -2.59 8.08
CA VAL A 48 -3.18 -3.22 7.59
C VAL A 48 -3.34 -4.65 8.10
N ARG A 49 -2.25 -5.43 8.24
CA ARG A 49 -2.29 -6.78 8.82
C ARG A 49 -2.62 -6.79 10.31
N ASN A 50 -2.16 -5.79 11.06
CA ASN A 50 -2.39 -5.70 12.51
C ASN A 50 -3.78 -5.14 12.86
N ASP A 51 -4.49 -4.56 11.90
CA ASP A 51 -5.80 -3.96 12.15
C ASP A 51 -6.92 -4.92 11.72
N GLU A 52 -7.64 -5.44 12.72
CA GLU A 52 -8.76 -6.38 12.55
C GLU A 52 -9.83 -5.86 11.58
N ASN A 53 -10.00 -4.54 11.47
CA ASN A 53 -10.98 -3.95 10.57
C ASN A 53 -10.67 -4.17 9.09
N PHE A 54 -9.42 -4.52 8.75
CA PHE A 54 -9.01 -4.81 7.37
C PHE A 54 -9.08 -6.30 7.02
N LYS A 55 -9.16 -7.20 7.99
CA LYS A 55 -9.12 -8.66 7.73
C LYS A 55 -10.32 -9.18 6.93
N ASN A 56 -11.47 -8.54 7.06
CA ASN A 56 -12.71 -8.98 6.43
C ASN A 56 -13.07 -8.23 5.15
N LEU A 57 -12.21 -7.35 4.65
CA LEU A 57 -12.47 -6.59 3.43
C LEU A 57 -12.30 -7.49 2.21
N ARG A 58 -13.35 -7.58 1.40
CA ARG A 58 -13.45 -8.49 0.25
C ARG A 58 -13.22 -7.77 -1.08
N SER A 59 -13.31 -6.45 -1.08
CA SER A 59 -13.14 -5.62 -2.27
C SER A 59 -12.10 -4.51 -2.09
N LEU A 60 -11.54 -4.06 -3.22
CA LEU A 60 -10.65 -2.90 -3.26
C LEU A 60 -11.39 -1.63 -2.80
N SER A 61 -12.68 -1.49 -3.12
CA SER A 61 -13.51 -0.36 -2.68
C SER A 61 -13.65 -0.27 -1.17
N GLU A 62 -13.86 -1.41 -0.51
CA GLU A 62 -13.92 -1.50 0.96
C GLU A 62 -12.57 -1.14 1.58
N LEU A 63 -11.47 -1.62 0.98
CA LEU A 63 -10.11 -1.23 1.38
C LEU A 63 -9.91 0.29 1.27
N SER A 64 -10.23 0.89 0.13
CA SER A 64 -10.11 2.34 -0.07
C SER A 64 -10.94 3.12 0.95
N MET A 65 -12.18 2.71 1.21
CA MET A 65 -13.05 3.37 2.19
C MET A 65 -12.47 3.26 3.62
N MET A 66 -11.93 2.10 3.98
CA MET A 66 -11.35 1.87 5.30
C MET A 66 -10.05 2.64 5.51
N LEU A 67 -9.22 2.80 4.48
CA LEU A 67 -8.02 3.62 4.54
C LEU A 67 -8.34 5.09 4.82
N VAL A 68 -9.39 5.63 4.19
CA VAL A 68 -9.87 7.00 4.45
C VAL A 68 -10.45 7.12 5.85
N LYS A 69 -11.30 6.17 6.27
CA LYS A 69 -11.91 6.15 7.62
C LYS A 69 -10.88 6.11 8.75
N ARG A 70 -9.80 5.35 8.58
CA ARG A 70 -8.71 5.24 9.57
C ARG A 70 -7.69 6.39 9.48
N ASN A 71 -7.90 7.35 8.59
CA ASN A 71 -6.95 8.44 8.32
C ASN A 71 -5.53 7.91 8.02
N MET A 72 -5.46 6.72 7.41
CA MET A 72 -4.21 6.09 6.98
C MET A 72 -3.71 6.66 5.65
N VAL A 73 -4.54 7.46 4.99
CA VAL A 73 -4.11 8.39 3.96
C VAL A 73 -3.47 9.55 4.72
N SER A 74 -2.14 9.59 4.80
CA SER A 74 -1.49 10.84 5.17
C SER A 74 -1.96 11.85 4.12
N PRO A 75 -2.64 12.95 4.50
CA PRO A 75 -2.85 14.03 3.57
C PRO A 75 -1.45 14.47 3.19
N HIS A 76 -1.01 14.05 2.00
CA HIS A 76 0.08 14.76 1.36
C HIS A 76 -0.49 16.16 1.24
N ALA A 77 0.02 17.06 2.08
CA ALA A 77 -0.26 18.47 1.95
C ALA A 77 0.21 18.80 0.54
N ILE A 78 -0.77 18.90 -0.37
CA ILE A 78 -0.58 19.53 -1.66
C ILE A 78 -0.27 20.97 -1.27
N VAL A 79 1.02 21.29 -1.23
CA VAL A 79 1.53 22.66 -1.17
C VAL A 79 1.34 23.27 -2.55
#